data_AF-A0A6B2TPL6-F1
#
_entry.id   AF-A0A6B2TPL6-F1
#
_cell.length_a   1.000
_cell.length_b   1.000
_cell.length_c   1.000
_cell.angle_alpha   90.00
_cell.angle_beta   90.00
_cell.angle_gamma   90.00
#
_symmetry.space_group_name_H-M   'P 1'
#
loop_
_entity.id
_entity.type
_entity.pdbx_description
1 polymer ?
#
loop_
_entity_poly.entity_id
_entity_poly.type
_entity_poly.pdbx_seq_one_letter_code
_entity_poly.pdbx_strand_id
1 'polypeptide(L)'
;DEAAARQPFDVPGACLAALFLAGVSFALIGASGDASAAGVLLPAVLGLAAGAVFVLVEHRVRNPMLPLELFRSRLFSAANVMTLCLYAAIGGILFMLPVQLQTTLGYDALQAGTATLPITVLMLLLSASAGDLARRLGPRLPLVAGPLVAAAGVLLMLRVRPGAAYVTDVLPAVVVLGLGMSLFVAPL
;
A
#
# COMPACT_ATOMS: atom_id res chain seq x y z
N ASP A 1 21.74 31.06 2.51
CA ASP A 1 22.65 29.93 2.21
C ASP A 1 22.16 29.10 1.04
N GLU A 2 22.42 29.60 -0.17
CA GLU A 2 22.17 28.89 -1.44
C GLU A 2 23.32 27.93 -1.81
N ALA A 3 24.19 27.61 -0.84
CA ALA A 3 25.31 26.68 -0.95
C ALA A 3 24.95 25.22 -0.60
N ALA A 4 23.67 24.89 -0.42
CA ALA A 4 23.15 23.51 -0.57
C ALA A 4 23.09 23.11 -2.06
N ALA A 5 24.04 23.61 -2.86
CA ALA A 5 24.09 23.53 -4.29
C ALA A 5 24.47 22.10 -4.73
N ARG A 6 23.47 21.38 -5.25
CA ARG A 6 23.59 20.21 -6.13
C ARG A 6 24.61 19.17 -5.65
N GLN A 7 24.26 18.46 -4.58
CA GLN A 7 24.86 17.14 -4.39
C GLN A 7 24.53 16.26 -5.61
N PRO A 8 25.51 15.53 -6.18
CA PRO A 8 25.27 14.70 -7.34
C PRO A 8 24.24 13.63 -7.00
N PHE A 9 23.20 13.53 -7.84
CA PHE A 9 22.15 12.53 -7.71
C PHE A 9 22.75 11.12 -7.85
N ASP A 10 22.39 10.21 -6.95
CA ASP A 10 22.83 8.82 -6.98
C ASP A 10 22.11 8.03 -8.08
N VAL A 11 22.54 8.24 -9.33
CA VAL A 11 22.04 7.54 -10.51
C VAL A 11 22.21 6.01 -10.37
N PRO A 12 23.36 5.48 -9.92
CA PRO A 12 23.53 4.04 -9.71
C PRO A 12 22.51 3.46 -8.73
N GLY A 13 22.32 4.09 -7.56
CA GLY A 13 21.33 3.65 -6.59
C GLY A 13 19.91 3.69 -7.14
N ALA A 14 19.54 4.77 -7.83
CA ALA A 14 18.23 4.90 -8.47
C ALA A 14 17.97 3.80 -9.52
N CYS A 15 18.96 3.50 -10.37
CA CYS A 15 18.85 2.43 -11.37
C CYS A 15 18.70 1.04 -10.71
N LEU A 16 19.49 0.76 -9.66
CA LEU A 16 19.41 -0.52 -8.94
C LEU A 16 18.07 -0.68 -8.21
N ALA A 17 17.56 0.39 -7.58
CA ALA A 17 16.25 0.39 -6.96
C ALA A 17 15.12 0.17 -7.99
N ALA A 18 15.21 0.83 -9.15
CA ALA A 18 14.26 0.64 -10.24
C ALA A 18 14.29 -0.80 -10.79
N LEU A 19 15.48 -1.40 -10.97
CA LEU A 19 15.64 -2.78 -11.42
C LEU A 19 15.11 -3.79 -10.38
N PHE A 20 15.36 -3.54 -9.10
CA PHE A 20 14.78 -4.35 -8.02
C PHE A 20 13.26 -4.34 -8.08
N LEU A 21 12.65 -3.15 -8.13
CA LEU A 21 11.19 -3.02 -8.16
C LEU A 21 10.59 -3.62 -9.42
N ALA A 22 11.20 -3.37 -10.59
CA ALA A 22 10.75 -3.91 -11.87
C ALA A 22 10.85 -5.44 -11.91
N GLY A 23 11.97 -6.01 -11.48
CA GLY A 23 12.18 -7.47 -11.47
C GLY A 23 11.20 -8.20 -10.55
N VAL A 24 11.01 -7.70 -9.32
CA VAL A 24 10.03 -8.27 -8.38
C VAL A 24 8.60 -8.14 -8.90
N SER A 25 8.23 -6.97 -9.43
CA SER A 25 6.88 -6.73 -9.95
C SER A 25 6.59 -7.63 -11.16
N PHE A 26 7.53 -7.74 -12.10
CA PHE A 26 7.39 -8.59 -13.28
C PHE A 26 7.26 -10.06 -12.91
N ALA A 27 8.06 -10.54 -11.94
CA ALA A 27 7.96 -11.90 -11.45
C ALA A 27 6.60 -12.19 -10.81
N LEU A 28 6.08 -11.29 -9.97
CA LEU A 28 4.76 -11.45 -9.33
C LEU A 28 3.62 -11.47 -10.36
N ILE A 29 3.66 -10.59 -11.35
CA ILE A 29 2.67 -10.57 -12.44
C ILE A 29 2.75 -11.88 -13.24
N GLY A 30 3.95 -12.28 -13.66
CA GLY A 30 4.16 -13.51 -14.43
C GLY A 30 3.72 -14.77 -13.67
N ALA A 31 3.95 -14.83 -12.36
CA ALA A 31 3.57 -15.97 -11.53
C ALA A 31 2.05 -16.20 -11.46
N SER A 32 1.24 -15.18 -11.73
CA SER A 32 -0.22 -15.29 -11.74
C SER A 32 -0.82 -15.65 -13.11
N GLY A 33 0.01 -15.73 -14.16
CA GLY A 33 -0.41 -16.07 -15.53
C GLY A 33 0.30 -17.31 -16.07
N ASP A 34 0.36 -17.40 -17.40
CA ASP A 34 0.95 -18.56 -18.11
C ASP A 34 2.47 -18.45 -18.31
N ALA A 35 3.15 -17.63 -17.51
CA ALA A 35 4.59 -17.44 -17.67
C ALA A 35 5.35 -18.73 -17.34
N SER A 36 6.38 -19.03 -18.11
CA SER A 36 7.27 -20.15 -17.81
C SER A 36 8.00 -19.92 -16.48
N ALA A 37 8.41 -21.00 -15.82
CA ALA A 37 9.21 -20.91 -14.59
C ALA A 37 10.45 -20.02 -14.78
N ALA A 38 11.12 -20.10 -15.94
CA ALA A 38 12.23 -19.22 -16.27
C ALA A 38 11.81 -17.74 -16.41
N GLY A 39 10.65 -17.47 -17.01
CA GLY A 39 10.07 -16.13 -17.16
C GLY A 39 9.67 -15.47 -15.84
N VAL A 40 9.52 -16.25 -14.76
CA VAL A 40 9.27 -15.75 -13.40
C VAL A 40 10.56 -15.67 -12.57
N LEU A 41 11.36 -16.74 -12.59
CA LEU A 41 12.55 -16.87 -11.75
C LEU A 41 13.68 -15.93 -12.18
N LEU A 42 13.91 -15.73 -13.48
CA LEU A 42 14.94 -14.82 -13.97
C LEU A 42 14.72 -13.37 -13.49
N PRO A 43 13.56 -12.74 -13.73
CA PRO A 43 13.31 -11.38 -13.25
C PRO A 43 13.27 -11.30 -11.72
N ALA A 44 12.79 -12.32 -11.02
CA ALA A 44 12.84 -12.38 -9.56
C ALA A 44 14.28 -12.35 -9.04
N VAL A 45 15.14 -13.24 -9.55
CA VAL A 45 16.55 -13.34 -9.14
C VAL A 45 17.32 -12.08 -9.51
N LEU A 46 17.14 -11.55 -10.73
CA LEU A 46 17.80 -10.32 -11.17
C LEU A 46 17.35 -9.11 -10.35
N GLY A 47 16.05 -9.00 -10.06
CA GLY A 47 15.50 -7.94 -9.21
C GLY A 47 16.08 -8.02 -7.80
N LEU A 48 15.98 -9.18 -7.14
CA LEU A 48 16.54 -9.40 -5.80
C LEU A 48 18.06 -9.16 -5.75
N ALA A 49 18.80 -9.59 -6.77
CA ALA A 49 20.23 -9.32 -6.89
C ALA A 49 20.51 -7.82 -7.03
N ALA A 50 19.74 -7.09 -7.85
CA ALA A 50 19.85 -5.64 -7.96
C ALA A 50 19.57 -4.93 -6.63
N GLY A 51 18.58 -5.40 -5.86
CA GLY A 51 18.30 -4.90 -4.52
C GLY A 51 19.42 -5.17 -3.51
N ALA A 52 20.03 -6.35 -3.55
CA ALA A 52 21.20 -6.66 -2.73
C ALA A 52 22.40 -5.77 -3.10
N VAL A 53 22.65 -5.57 -4.40
CA VAL A 53 23.69 -4.67 -4.89
C VAL A 53 23.40 -3.22 -4.51
N PHE A 54 22.14 -2.78 -4.56
CA PHE A 54 21.70 -1.46 -4.10
C PHE A 54 22.13 -1.20 -2.66
N VAL A 55 21.83 -2.13 -1.73
CA VAL A 55 22.20 -1.99 -0.32
C VAL A 55 23.72 -1.93 -0.14
N LEU A 56 24.48 -2.74 -0.90
CA LEU A 56 25.94 -2.74 -0.84
C LEU A 56 26.56 -1.45 -1.40
N VAL A 57 26.00 -0.91 -2.48
CA VAL A 57 26.43 0.35 -3.08
C VAL A 57 26.14 1.50 -2.13
N GLU A 58 24.94 1.54 -1.55
CA GLU A 58 24.55 2.63 -0.65
C GLU A 58 25.32 2.65 0.67
N HIS A 59 25.83 1.50 1.12
CA HIS A 59 26.76 1.46 2.24
C HIS A 59 28.11 2.11 1.95
N ARG A 60 28.48 2.28 0.67
CA ARG A 60 29.80 2.75 0.23
C ARG A 60 29.77 4.16 -0.36
N VAL A 61 28.61 4.64 -0.79
CA VAL A 61 28.45 5.97 -1.41
C VAL A 61 28.52 7.06 -0.34
N ARG A 62 29.15 8.19 -0.69
CA ARG A 62 29.42 9.30 0.24
C ARG A 62 28.18 10.16 0.54
N ASN A 63 27.22 10.18 -0.40
CA ASN A 63 25.91 10.84 -0.29
C ASN A 63 24.83 9.85 -0.75
N PRO A 64 24.41 8.91 0.11
CA PRO A 64 23.43 7.92 -0.26
C PRO A 64 22.06 8.57 -0.47
N MET A 65 21.31 8.09 -1.45
CA MET A 65 19.91 8.45 -1.66
C MET A 65 19.04 7.99 -0.49
N LEU A 66 19.38 6.84 0.10
CA LEU A 66 18.67 6.26 1.24
C LEU A 66 19.63 5.98 2.40
N PRO A 67 19.64 6.83 3.46
CA PRO A 67 20.51 6.62 4.60
C PRO A 67 20.09 5.36 5.39
N LEU A 68 20.79 4.25 5.13
CA LEU A 68 20.49 2.93 5.70
C LEU A 68 20.53 2.89 7.23
N GLU A 69 21.21 3.85 7.87
CA GLU A 69 21.24 3.99 9.33
C GLU A 69 19.86 4.19 9.95
N LEU A 70 18.90 4.77 9.21
CA LEU A 70 17.51 4.91 9.67
C LEU A 70 16.87 3.56 9.96
N PHE A 71 17.23 2.50 9.21
CA PHE A 71 16.70 1.14 9.42
C PHE A 71 17.24 0.47 10.69
N ARG A 72 18.26 1.04 11.34
CA ARG A 72 18.68 0.61 12.69
C ARG A 72 17.60 0.94 13.73
N SER A 73 16.76 1.95 13.47
CA SER A 73 15.60 2.24 14.31
C SER A 73 14.51 1.21 14.04
N ARG A 74 14.21 0.38 15.05
CA ARG A 74 13.09 -0.57 15.00
C ARG A 74 11.77 0.10 14.65
N LEU A 75 11.55 1.34 15.11
CA LEU A 75 10.34 2.09 14.81
C LEU A 75 10.26 2.45 13.32
N PHE A 76 11.36 2.88 12.71
CA PHE A 76 11.42 3.22 11.30
C PHE A 76 11.21 1.99 10.42
N SER A 77 11.90 0.89 10.71
CA SER A 77 11.72 -0.37 9.98
C SER A 77 10.32 -0.95 10.13
N ALA A 78 9.76 -0.93 11.35
CA ALA A 78 8.38 -1.37 11.59
C ALA A 78 7.36 -0.50 10.85
N ALA A 79 7.53 0.83 10.84
CA ALA A 79 6.67 1.74 10.10
C ALA A 79 6.70 1.45 8.60
N ASN A 80 7.88 1.26 7.99
CA ASN A 80 7.99 0.93 6.57
C ASN A 80 7.35 -0.42 6.21
N VAL A 81 7.59 -1.46 7.01
CA VAL A 81 6.95 -2.77 6.81
C VAL A 81 5.43 -2.65 6.92
N MET A 82 4.95 -1.89 7.90
CA MET A 82 3.54 -1.63 8.09
C MET A 82 2.93 -0.89 6.89
N THR A 83 3.60 0.16 6.40
CA THR A 83 3.20 0.91 5.20
C THR A 83 3.14 0.00 3.97
N LEU A 84 4.14 -0.87 3.78
CA LEU A 84 4.13 -1.87 2.70
C LEU A 84 2.90 -2.78 2.78
N CYS A 85 2.64 -3.36 3.96
CA CYS A 85 1.49 -4.24 4.17
C CYS A 85 0.16 -3.51 3.96
N LEU A 86 0.06 -2.25 4.40
CA LEU A 86 -1.13 -1.43 4.23
C LEU A 86 -1.41 -1.15 2.75
N TYR A 87 -0.41 -0.71 2.00
CA TYR A 87 -0.59 -0.48 0.55
C TYR A 87 -0.89 -1.76 -0.21
N ALA A 88 -0.27 -2.89 0.15
CA ALA A 88 -0.60 -4.18 -0.43
C ALA A 88 -2.07 -4.58 -0.17
N ALA A 89 -2.54 -4.39 1.08
CA ALA A 89 -3.93 -4.68 1.44
C ALA A 89 -4.92 -3.73 0.72
N ILE A 90 -4.64 -2.42 0.70
CA ILE A 90 -5.47 -1.43 -0.01
C ILE A 90 -5.59 -1.79 -1.48
N GLY A 91 -4.47 -2.07 -2.15
CA GLY A 91 -4.47 -2.46 -3.56
C GLY A 91 -5.30 -3.72 -3.79
N GLY A 92 -5.13 -4.74 -2.93
CA GLY A 92 -5.92 -5.97 -2.98
C GLY A 92 -7.41 -5.75 -2.79
N ILE A 93 -7.81 -4.95 -1.79
CA ILE A 93 -9.22 -4.69 -1.47
C ILE A 93 -9.90 -3.86 -2.56
N LEU A 94 -9.26 -2.80 -3.03
CA LEU A 94 -9.80 -1.95 -4.09
C LEU A 94 -9.92 -2.67 -5.43
N PHE A 95 -9.18 -3.77 -5.62
CA PHE A 95 -9.36 -4.66 -6.75
C PHE A 95 -10.43 -5.74 -6.49
N MET A 96 -10.31 -6.47 -5.38
CA MET A 96 -11.17 -7.62 -5.08
C MET A 96 -12.61 -7.23 -4.80
N LEU A 97 -12.87 -6.11 -4.11
CA LEU A 97 -14.24 -5.73 -3.76
C LEU A 97 -15.10 -5.48 -5.00
N PRO A 98 -14.70 -4.64 -5.98
CA PRO A 98 -15.47 -4.49 -7.23
C PRO A 98 -15.62 -5.80 -8.01
N VAL A 99 -14.57 -6.64 -8.05
CA VAL A 99 -14.64 -7.96 -8.72
C VAL A 99 -15.66 -8.86 -8.03
N GLN A 100 -15.69 -8.88 -6.69
CA GLN A 100 -16.63 -9.67 -5.90
C GLN A 100 -18.08 -9.18 -6.12
N LEU A 101 -18.31 -7.87 -6.15
CA LEU A 101 -19.64 -7.31 -6.42
C LEU A 101 -20.12 -7.68 -7.83
N GLN A 102 -19.25 -7.62 -8.83
CA GLN A 102 -19.61 -8.00 -10.21
C GLN A 102 -19.87 -9.51 -10.34
N THR A 103 -18.98 -10.35 -9.79
CA THR A 103 -19.07 -11.81 -9.94
C THR A 103 -20.16 -12.46 -9.09
N THR A 104 -20.40 -11.94 -7.89
CA THR A 104 -21.30 -12.56 -6.89
C THR A 104 -22.68 -11.93 -6.86
N LEU A 105 -22.76 -10.59 -7.02
CA LEU A 105 -24.02 -9.83 -6.95
C LEU A 105 -24.50 -9.39 -8.33
N GLY A 106 -23.74 -9.69 -9.40
CA GLY A 106 -24.12 -9.36 -10.77
C GLY A 106 -24.12 -7.86 -11.06
N TYR A 107 -23.38 -7.06 -10.27
CA TYR A 107 -23.28 -5.62 -10.50
C TYR A 107 -22.58 -5.37 -11.83
N ASP A 108 -23.00 -4.33 -12.55
CA ASP A 108 -22.19 -3.81 -13.64
C ASP A 108 -20.97 -3.04 -13.09
N ALA A 109 -20.05 -2.64 -13.97
CA ALA A 109 -18.84 -1.92 -13.59
C ALA A 109 -19.14 -0.55 -12.93
N LEU A 110 -20.20 0.14 -13.36
CA LEU A 110 -20.59 1.44 -12.81
C LEU A 110 -21.20 1.28 -11.41
N GLN A 111 -22.03 0.27 -11.20
CA GLN A 111 -22.62 -0.11 -9.92
C GLN A 111 -21.54 -0.53 -8.92
N ALA A 112 -20.59 -1.37 -9.34
CA ALA A 112 -19.47 -1.76 -8.49
C ALA A 112 -18.58 -0.57 -8.14
N GLY A 113 -18.31 0.33 -9.09
CA GLY A 113 -17.56 1.56 -8.84
C GLY A 113 -18.29 2.48 -7.85
N THR A 114 -19.57 2.76 -8.11
CA THR A 114 -20.40 3.63 -7.25
C THR A 114 -20.56 3.07 -5.83
N ALA A 115 -20.62 1.76 -5.66
CA ALA A 115 -20.65 1.08 -4.37
C ALA A 115 -19.38 1.33 -3.51
N THR A 116 -18.25 1.69 -4.12
CA THR A 116 -17.00 1.97 -3.41
C THR A 116 -16.79 3.45 -3.10
N LEU A 117 -17.60 4.35 -3.67
CA LEU A 117 -17.54 5.80 -3.43
C LEU A 117 -17.56 6.22 -1.95
N PRO A 118 -18.31 5.55 -1.04
CA PRO A 118 -18.29 5.95 0.37
C PRO A 118 -16.89 5.94 0.98
N ILE A 119 -15.97 5.08 0.53
CA ILE A 119 -14.56 5.08 0.98
C ILE A 119 -13.92 6.41 0.64
N THR A 120 -13.97 6.81 -0.63
CA THR A 120 -13.39 8.06 -1.13
C THR A 120 -14.01 9.28 -0.47
N VAL A 121 -15.33 9.31 -0.31
CA VAL A 121 -16.04 10.42 0.34
C VAL A 121 -15.61 10.55 1.80
N LEU A 122 -15.55 9.45 2.55
CA LEU A 122 -15.09 9.47 3.94
C LEU A 122 -13.64 9.96 4.03
N MET A 123 -12.76 9.47 3.16
CA MET A 123 -11.37 9.92 3.12
C MET A 123 -11.27 11.42 2.83
N LEU A 124 -12.02 11.93 1.85
CA LEU A 124 -12.01 13.34 1.50
C LEU A 124 -12.48 14.22 2.67
N LEU A 125 -13.53 13.81 3.36
CA LEU A 125 -14.13 14.57 4.46
C LEU A 125 -13.32 14.50 5.76
N LEU A 126 -12.71 13.35 6.06
CA LEU A 126 -12.08 13.07 7.35
C LEU A 126 -10.55 13.20 7.35
N SER A 127 -9.90 13.24 6.18
CA SER A 127 -8.43 13.27 6.10
C SER A 127 -7.82 14.49 6.80
N ALA A 128 -8.42 15.67 6.67
CA ALA A 128 -7.98 16.87 7.39
C ALA A 128 -8.08 16.70 8.91
N SER A 129 -9.20 16.16 9.39
CA SER A 129 -9.41 15.90 10.83
C SER A 129 -8.50 14.81 11.37
N ALA A 130 -8.18 13.79 10.58
CA ALA A 130 -7.24 12.74 10.95
C ALA A 130 -5.80 13.28 11.08
N GLY A 131 -5.38 14.19 10.20
CA GLY A 131 -4.11 14.90 10.31
C GLY A 131 -4.04 15.76 11.58
N ASP A 132 -5.11 16.49 11.89
CA ASP A 132 -5.23 17.24 13.15
C ASP A 132 -5.15 16.35 14.39
N LEU A 133 -5.82 15.20 14.34
CA LEU A 133 -5.82 14.23 15.42
C LEU A 133 -4.41 13.66 15.64
N ALA A 134 -3.70 13.33 14.57
CA ALA A 134 -2.32 12.85 14.62
C ALA A 134 -1.36 13.90 15.20
N ARG A 135 -1.56 15.20 14.88
CA ARG A 135 -0.79 16.29 15.48
C ARG A 135 -1.02 16.42 16.99
N ARG A 136 -2.27 16.22 17.44
CA ARG A 136 -2.66 16.40 18.86
C ARG A 136 -2.34 15.20 19.75
N LEU A 137 -2.58 13.99 19.26
CA LEU A 137 -2.45 12.74 20.03
C LEU A 137 -1.16 11.96 19.72
N GLY A 138 -0.38 12.43 18.74
CA GLY A 138 0.78 11.74 18.20
C GLY A 138 0.41 10.69 17.15
N PRO A 139 1.36 10.33 16.26
CA PRO A 139 1.09 9.48 15.09
C PRO A 139 0.80 8.00 15.44
N ARG A 140 1.18 7.55 16.64
CA ARG A 140 1.06 6.14 17.04
C ARG A 140 -0.39 5.65 17.10
N LEU A 141 -1.30 6.45 17.64
CA LEU A 141 -2.70 6.07 17.82
C LEU A 141 -3.40 5.88 16.47
N PRO A 142 -3.36 6.84 15.53
CA PRO A 142 -3.92 6.67 14.19
C PRO A 142 -3.31 5.49 13.43
N LEU A 143 -2.00 5.30 13.54
CA LEU A 143 -1.29 4.21 12.88
C LEU A 143 -1.71 2.82 13.39
N VAL A 144 -2.08 2.66 14.66
CA VAL A 144 -2.54 1.37 15.18
C VAL A 144 -4.05 1.20 15.02
N ALA A 145 -4.83 2.22 15.34
CA ALA A 145 -6.28 2.14 15.33
C ALA A 145 -6.85 2.07 13.91
N GLY A 146 -6.30 2.83 12.96
CA GLY A 146 -6.79 2.88 11.58
C GLY A 146 -6.78 1.50 10.89
N PRO A 147 -5.65 0.77 10.91
CA PRO A 147 -5.57 -0.57 10.34
C PRO A 147 -6.46 -1.60 11.04
N LEU A 148 -6.65 -1.50 12.37
CA LEU A 148 -7.57 -2.38 13.09
C LEU A 148 -9.02 -2.15 12.66
N VAL A 149 -9.42 -0.88 12.51
CA VAL A 149 -10.76 -0.52 11.99
C VAL A 149 -10.90 -0.97 10.54
N ALA A 150 -9.89 -0.76 9.70
CA ALA A 150 -9.90 -1.24 8.32
C ALA A 150 -10.01 -2.77 8.25
N ALA A 151 -9.29 -3.50 9.10
CA ALA A 151 -9.39 -4.95 9.20
C ALA A 151 -10.79 -5.41 9.62
N ALA A 152 -11.46 -4.69 10.53
CA ALA A 152 -12.86 -4.95 10.86
C ALA A 152 -13.79 -4.73 9.65
N GLY A 153 -13.54 -3.69 8.85
CA GLY A 153 -14.24 -3.45 7.58
C GLY A 153 -14.07 -4.60 6.59
N VAL A 154 -12.85 -5.12 6.44
CA VAL A 154 -12.56 -6.30 5.60
C VAL A 154 -13.26 -7.55 6.15
N LEU A 155 -13.27 -7.76 7.46
CA LEU A 155 -14.00 -8.89 8.07
C LEU A 155 -15.51 -8.80 7.82
N LEU A 156 -16.09 -7.60 7.81
CA LEU A 156 -17.50 -7.40 7.45
C LEU A 156 -17.79 -7.80 6.01
N MET A 157 -16.81 -7.72 5.10
CA MET A 157 -16.98 -8.17 3.71
C MET A 157 -17.26 -9.67 3.59
N LEU A 158 -16.99 -10.48 4.63
CA LEU A 158 -17.40 -11.90 4.67
C LEU A 158 -18.92 -12.11 4.60
N ARG A 159 -19.70 -11.05 4.85
CA ARG A 159 -21.16 -11.02 4.70
C ARG A 159 -21.62 -10.82 3.25
N VAL A 160 -20.73 -10.36 2.37
CA VAL A 160 -21.02 -10.12 0.94
C VAL A 160 -21.07 -11.46 0.21
N ARG A 161 -22.23 -12.10 0.28
CA ARG A 161 -22.55 -13.41 -0.32
C ARG A 161 -23.62 -13.25 -1.42
N PRO A 162 -23.87 -14.28 -2.25
CA PRO A 162 -24.96 -14.24 -3.20
C PRO A 162 -26.29 -13.88 -2.51
N GLY A 163 -26.99 -12.86 -3.02
CA GLY A 163 -28.24 -12.35 -2.45
C GLY A 163 -28.10 -11.31 -1.31
N ALA A 164 -26.87 -10.89 -0.98
CA ALA A 164 -26.64 -9.81 -0.03
C ALA A 164 -27.24 -8.48 -0.51
N ALA A 165 -27.72 -7.66 0.42
CA ALA A 165 -28.25 -6.34 0.10
C ALA A 165 -27.20 -5.25 0.33
N TYR A 166 -27.15 -4.26 -0.56
CA TYR A 166 -26.16 -3.20 -0.51
C TYR A 166 -26.15 -2.48 0.84
N VAL A 167 -27.31 -2.09 1.34
CA VAL A 167 -27.46 -1.26 2.55
C VAL A 167 -27.06 -2.01 3.83
N THR A 168 -27.31 -3.32 3.90
CA THR A 168 -27.09 -4.12 5.11
C THR A 168 -25.74 -4.79 5.16
N ASP A 169 -25.17 -5.16 4.00
CA ASP A 169 -23.98 -6.00 3.94
C ASP A 169 -22.78 -5.25 3.36
N VAL A 170 -22.96 -4.55 2.25
CA VAL A 170 -21.86 -3.88 1.54
C VAL A 170 -21.53 -2.53 2.15
N LEU A 171 -22.53 -1.67 2.33
CA LEU A 171 -22.37 -0.30 2.82
C LEU A 171 -21.67 -0.25 4.19
N PRO A 172 -22.05 -1.07 5.20
CA PRO A 172 -21.36 -1.04 6.49
C PRO A 172 -19.89 -1.47 6.38
N ALA A 173 -19.59 -2.47 5.55
CA ALA A 173 -18.22 -2.93 5.33
C ALA A 173 -17.36 -1.83 4.69
N VAL A 174 -17.89 -1.18 3.64
CA VAL A 174 -17.25 -0.09 2.90
C VAL A 174 -17.08 1.15 3.79
N VAL A 175 -18.06 1.49 4.62
CA VAL A 175 -17.98 2.63 5.55
C VAL A 175 -16.94 2.39 6.63
N VAL A 176 -16.95 1.21 7.28
CA VAL A 176 -15.97 0.88 8.33
C VAL A 176 -14.56 0.84 7.75
N LEU A 177 -14.39 0.29 6.55
CA LEU A 177 -13.13 0.34 5.83
C LEU A 177 -12.68 1.78 5.55
N GLY A 178 -13.56 2.63 5.01
CA GLY A 178 -13.28 4.03 4.71
C GLY A 178 -12.90 4.85 5.94
N LEU A 179 -13.54 4.61 7.09
CA LEU A 179 -13.18 5.21 8.37
C LEU A 179 -11.77 4.79 8.80
N GLY A 180 -11.46 3.50 8.72
CA GLY A 180 -10.12 2.97 9.01
C GLY A 180 -9.06 3.61 8.13
N MET A 181 -9.29 3.63 6.81
CA MET A 181 -8.39 4.25 5.84
C MET A 181 -8.18 5.74 6.07
N SER A 182 -9.25 6.49 6.38
CA SER A 182 -9.16 7.92 6.69
C SER A 182 -8.24 8.20 7.88
N LEU A 183 -8.24 7.29 8.87
CA LEU A 183 -7.46 7.45 10.09
C LEU A 183 -5.96 7.20 9.89
N PHE A 184 -5.56 6.26 9.03
CA PHE A 184 -4.14 5.93 8.85
C PHE A 184 -3.50 6.49 7.59
N VAL A 185 -4.25 6.83 6.54
CA VAL A 185 -3.65 7.34 5.28
C VAL A 185 -3.18 8.79 5.41
N ALA A 186 -3.90 9.63 6.15
CA ALA A 186 -3.55 11.05 6.32
C ALA A 186 -2.27 11.31 7.16
N PRO A 187 -1.96 10.53 8.22
CA PRO A 187 -0.78 10.76 9.05
C PRO A 187 0.51 10.08 8.58
N LEU A 188 0.43 9.19 7.59
CA LEU A 188 1.57 8.50 6.98
C LEU A 188 2.34 9.44 6.04
#